data_AF-A0A392S496-F1
#
_entry.id   AF-A0A392S496-F1
#
_cell.length_a   1.000
_cell.length_b   1.000
_cell.length_c   1.000
_cell.angle_alpha   90.00
_cell.angle_beta   90.00
_cell.angle_gamma   90.00
#
_symmetry.space_group_name_H-M   'P 1'
#
loop_
_entity.id
_entity.type
_entity.pdbx_description
1 polymer ?
#
loop_
_entity_poly.entity_id
_entity_poly.type
_entity_poly.pdbx_seq_one_letter_code
_entity_poly.pdbx_strand_id
1 'polypeptide(L)'
;MIVGPEMVQQTTDKVKQIQARMKVTQDRQKSYADKRRRPLEFEAGEHVFLLVTPTTGIGRALKAKKLTPKFIGPYQITKRIGKVAYRIALPP
;
A
#
# COMPACT_ATOMS: atom_id res chain seq x y z
N MET A 1 5.73 23.00 50.44
CA MET A 1 6.39 23.29 49.15
C MET A 1 5.33 23.14 48.07
N ILE A 2 4.53 24.18 47.82
CA ILE A 2 3.42 24.11 46.85
C ILE A 2 3.99 24.62 45.53
N VAL A 3 4.09 23.72 44.55
CA VAL A 3 4.41 24.09 43.16
C VAL A 3 3.36 25.10 42.72
N GLY A 4 3.78 26.34 42.44
CA GLY A 4 2.86 27.46 42.19
C GLY A 4 1.98 27.24 40.94
N PRO A 5 0.78 27.85 40.90
CA PRO A 5 -0.17 27.70 39.79
C PRO A 5 0.42 28.10 38.42
N GLU A 6 1.38 29.01 38.43
CA GLU A 6 2.09 29.48 37.24
C GLU A 6 2.95 28.38 36.59
N MET A 7 3.63 27.55 37.40
CA MET A 7 4.42 26.40 36.92
C MET A 7 3.52 25.32 36.30
N VAL A 8 2.31 25.14 36.86
CA VAL A 8 1.31 24.19 36.37
C VAL A 8 0.74 24.66 35.02
N GLN A 9 0.48 25.95 34.85
CA GLN A 9 0.02 26.51 33.58
C GLN A 9 1.09 26.36 32.48
N GLN A 10 2.34 26.73 32.78
CA GLN A 10 3.44 26.61 31.82
C GLN A 10 3.69 25.17 31.38
N THR A 11 3.59 24.21 32.29
CA THR A 11 3.71 22.78 31.95
C THR A 11 2.53 22.30 31.11
N THR A 12 1.31 22.74 31.44
CA THR A 12 0.09 22.40 30.68
C THR A 12 0.19 22.90 29.24
N ASP A 13 0.67 24.12 29.01
CA ASP A 13 0.82 24.69 27.67
C ASP A 13 1.91 23.98 26.86
N LYS A 14 3.02 23.60 27.50
CA LYS A 14 4.06 22.77 26.86
C LYS A 14 3.53 21.40 26.46
N VAL A 15 2.72 20.75 27.31
CA VAL A 15 2.10 19.46 27.00
C VAL A 15 1.16 19.59 25.80
N LYS A 16 0.31 20.64 25.76
CA LYS A 16 -0.56 20.92 24.61
C LYS A 16 0.25 21.10 23.33
N GLN A 17 1.36 21.83 23.40
CA GLN A 17 2.23 22.06 22.25
C GLN A 17 2.88 20.76 21.73
N ILE A 18 3.31 19.87 22.63
CA ILE A 18 3.86 18.55 22.27
C ILE A 18 2.80 17.69 21.59
N GLN A 19 1.59 17.63 22.15
CA GLN A 19 0.48 16.87 21.57
C GLN A 19 0.10 17.38 20.18
N ALA A 20 0.03 18.70 19.99
CA ALA A 20 -0.25 19.31 18.69
C ALA A 20 0.80 18.94 17.65
N ARG A 21 2.09 19.03 18.00
CA ARG A 21 3.20 18.64 17.13
C ARG A 21 3.15 17.15 16.77
N MET A 22 2.89 16.30 17.76
CA MET A 22 2.77 14.86 17.54
C MET A 22 1.65 14.51 16.56
N LYS A 23 0.48 15.14 16.71
CA LYS A 23 -0.66 14.94 15.82
C LYS A 23 -0.32 15.34 14.38
N VAL A 24 0.30 16.51 14.19
CA VAL A 24 0.74 16.97 12.86
C VAL A 24 1.73 16.00 12.21
N THR A 25 2.66 15.43 12.99
CA THR A 25 3.59 14.41 12.49
C THR A 25 2.87 13.13 12.07
N GLN A 26 1.93 12.64 12.88
CA GLN A 26 1.12 11.45 12.57
C GLN A 26 0.28 11.66 11.31
N ASP A 27 -0.39 12.81 11.19
CA ASP A 27 -1.19 13.16 10.02
C ASP A 27 -0.33 13.25 8.75
N ARG A 28 0.89 13.79 8.86
CA ARG A 28 1.86 13.82 7.76
C ARG A 28 2.31 12.42 7.35
N GLN A 29 2.61 11.53 8.31
CA GLN A 29 2.97 10.14 8.04
C GLN A 29 1.83 9.39 7.35
N LYS A 30 0.59 9.54 7.85
CA LYS A 30 -0.60 8.95 7.25
C LYS A 30 -0.82 9.44 5.83
N SER A 31 -0.74 10.76 5.61
CA SER A 31 -0.82 11.35 4.29
C SER A 31 0.24 10.77 3.35
N TYR A 32 1.50 10.62 3.79
CA TYR A 32 2.55 10.03 2.96
C TYR A 32 2.30 8.56 2.63
N ALA A 33 1.84 7.77 3.59
CA ALA A 33 1.50 6.37 3.37
C ALA A 33 0.30 6.21 2.41
N ASP A 34 -0.72 7.05 2.55
CA ASP A 34 -1.98 6.92 1.80
C ASP A 34 -1.92 7.58 0.41
N LYS A 35 -1.07 8.59 0.20
CA LYS A 35 -0.96 9.33 -1.08
C LYS A 35 -0.52 8.47 -2.28
N ARG A 36 0.03 7.28 -2.05
CA ARG A 36 0.41 6.31 -3.11
C ARG A 36 -0.44 5.03 -3.09
N ARG A 37 -1.37 4.88 -2.15
CA ARG A 37 -2.34 3.78 -2.12
C ARG A 37 -3.51 4.13 -3.04
N ARG A 38 -3.33 3.94 -4.34
CA ARG A 38 -4.49 3.89 -5.24
C ARG A 38 -5.22 2.58 -4.96
N PRO A 39 -6.54 2.58 -4.69
CA PRO A 39 -7.32 1.36 -4.84
C PRO A 39 -7.26 1.02 -6.34
N LEU A 40 -6.33 0.15 -6.71
CA LEU A 40 -6.18 -0.32 -8.07
C LEU A 40 -7.25 -1.38 -8.29
N GLU A 41 -8.42 -0.91 -8.66
CA GLU A 41 -9.52 -1.75 -9.08
C GLU A 41 -9.46 -1.86 -10.60
N PHE A 42 -9.65 -3.07 -11.09
CA PHE A 42 -9.68 -3.34 -12.52
C PHE A 42 -11.07 -3.84 -12.92
N GLU A 43 -11.45 -3.56 -14.15
CA GLU A 43 -12.71 -4.06 -14.70
C GLU A 43 -12.50 -5.22 -15.68
N ALA A 44 -13.56 -5.99 -15.93
CA ALA A 44 -13.51 -7.03 -16.95
C ALA A 44 -13.22 -6.40 -18.32
N GLY A 45 -12.25 -6.95 -19.06
CA GLY A 45 -11.78 -6.40 -20.32
C GLY A 45 -10.48 -5.59 -20.23
N GLU A 46 -10.08 -5.15 -19.04
CA GLU A 46 -8.78 -4.50 -18.85
C GLU A 46 -7.63 -5.52 -18.88
N HIS A 47 -6.42 -5.01 -19.13
CA HIS A 47 -5.21 -5.83 -19.22
C HIS A 47 -4.30 -5.60 -18.02
N VAL A 48 -3.81 -6.69 -17.44
CA VAL A 48 -2.91 -6.67 -16.28
C VAL A 48 -1.65 -7.47 -16.55
N PHE A 49 -0.55 -7.02 -15.96
CA PHE A 49 0.69 -7.78 -15.96
C PHE A 49 0.75 -8.73 -14.77
N LEU A 50 1.17 -9.97 -15.02
CA LEU A 50 1.35 -10.94 -13.96
C LEU A 50 2.76 -10.89 -13.39
N LEU A 51 2.88 -10.87 -12.06
CA LEU A 51 4.15 -11.01 -11.35
C LEU A 51 4.65 -12.45 -11.43
N VAL A 52 5.91 -12.64 -11.84
CA VAL A 52 6.55 -13.96 -11.89
C VAL A 52 7.32 -14.18 -10.59
N THR A 53 6.92 -15.20 -9.85
CA THR A 53 7.70 -15.75 -8.73
C THR A 53 8.29 -17.10 -9.12
N PRO A 54 9.37 -17.57 -8.46
CA PRO A 54 9.90 -18.92 -8.67
C PRO A 54 8.86 -20.04 -8.47
N THR A 55 7.80 -19.75 -7.71
CA THR A 55 6.69 -20.65 -7.38
C THR A 55 5.45 -20.45 -8.26
N THR A 56 5.45 -19.50 -9.19
CA THR A 56 4.29 -19.26 -10.08
C THR A 56 4.16 -20.45 -11.04
N GLY A 57 3.23 -21.36 -10.74
CA GLY A 57 3.04 -22.65 -11.44
C GLY A 57 2.43 -22.57 -12.84
N ILE A 58 2.50 -21.42 -13.51
CA ILE A 58 1.95 -21.22 -14.85
C ILE A 58 2.98 -21.73 -15.85
N GLY A 59 2.94 -23.04 -16.10
CA GLY A 59 3.79 -23.73 -17.05
C GLY A 59 5.28 -23.73 -16.68
N ARG A 60 6.02 -24.74 -17.18
CA ARG A 60 7.48 -24.82 -16.98
C ARG A 60 8.25 -23.67 -17.66
N ALA A 61 7.58 -22.86 -18.49
CA ALA A 61 8.15 -21.76 -19.27
C ALA A 61 8.44 -20.51 -18.44
N LEU A 62 7.71 -20.28 -17.33
CA LEU A 62 7.81 -19.05 -16.54
C LEU A 62 8.69 -19.21 -15.29
N LYS A 63 9.70 -20.09 -15.33
CA LYS A 63 10.69 -20.15 -14.24
C LYS A 63 11.50 -18.86 -14.24
N ALA A 64 11.34 -18.06 -13.18
CA ALA A 64 12.19 -16.90 -12.94
C ALA A 64 13.66 -17.34 -12.94
N LYS A 65 14.45 -16.79 -13.87
CA LYS A 65 15.90 -16.99 -13.98
C LYS A 65 16.58 -15.63 -13.80
N LYS A 66 17.91 -15.62 -13.71
CA LYS A 66 18.64 -14.35 -13.73
C LYS A 66 18.28 -13.59 -15.01
N LEU A 67 18.00 -12.30 -14.87
CA LEU A 67 17.61 -11.38 -15.95
C LEU A 67 16.23 -11.64 -16.61
N THR A 68 15.37 -12.48 -16.04
CA THR A 68 13.98 -12.57 -16.52
C THR A 68 13.17 -11.34 -16.09
N PRO A 69 12.26 -10.84 -16.94
CA PRO A 69 11.39 -9.74 -16.56
C PRO A 69 10.53 -10.14 -15.36
N LYS A 70 10.36 -9.20 -14.42
CA LYS A 70 9.56 -9.39 -13.20
C LYS A 70 8.07 -9.56 -13.50
N PHE A 71 7.61 -8.94 -14.59
CA PHE A 71 6.22 -8.93 -15.01
C PHE A 71 6.10 -9.50 -16.42
N ILE A 72 5.08 -10.33 -16.66
CA ILE A 72 4.83 -10.95 -17.96
C ILE A 72 3.46 -10.56 -18.44
N GLY A 73 3.42 -10.18 -19.73
CA GLY A 73 2.26 -10.14 -20.62
C GLY A 73 1.11 -9.25 -20.15
N PRO A 74 0.47 -8.48 -21.05
CA PRO A 74 -0.87 -8.00 -20.75
C PRO A 74 -1.83 -9.20 -20.86
N TYR A 75 -2.34 -9.68 -19.73
CA TYR A 75 -3.42 -10.66 -19.69
C TYR A 75 -4.75 -9.95 -19.49
N GLN A 76 -5.73 -10.30 -20.31
CA GLN A 76 -7.08 -9.74 -20.17
C GLN A 76 -7.79 -10.32 -18.95
N ILE A 77 -8.42 -9.46 -18.15
CA ILE A 77 -9.31 -9.88 -17.07
C ILE A 77 -10.63 -10.34 -17.68
N THR A 78 -10.94 -11.62 -17.52
CA THR A 78 -12.20 -12.21 -17.99
C THR A 78 -13.34 -11.94 -17.01
N LYS A 79 -13.07 -11.96 -15.70
CA LYS A 79 -14.09 -11.78 -14.67
C LYS A 79 -13.50 -11.23 -13.37
N ARG A 80 -14.19 -10.27 -12.74
CA ARG A 80 -13.91 -9.82 -11.37
C ARG A 80 -14.56 -10.79 -10.37
N ILE A 81 -13.75 -11.41 -9.51
CA ILE A 81 -14.22 -12.34 -8.47
C ILE A 81 -14.43 -11.59 -7.14
N GLY A 82 -13.61 -10.58 -6.87
CA GLY A 82 -13.73 -9.70 -5.70
C GLY A 82 -12.88 -8.44 -5.85
N LYS A 83 -12.81 -7.62 -4.80
CA LYS A 83 -12.08 -6.33 -4.83
C LYS A 83 -10.59 -6.47 -5.18
N VAL A 84 -9.97 -7.60 -4.84
CA VAL A 84 -8.54 -7.88 -5.04
C VAL A 84 -8.31 -9.20 -5.81
N ALA A 85 -9.38 -9.83 -6.33
CA ALA A 85 -9.31 -11.13 -6.97
C ALA A 85 -9.95 -11.09 -8.36
N TYR A 86 -9.17 -11.42 -9.38
CA TYR A 86 -9.56 -11.36 -10.79
C TYR A 86 -9.22 -12.67 -11.49
N ARG A 87 -10.09 -13.10 -12.40
CA ARG A 87 -9.83 -14.21 -13.33
C ARG A 87 -9.22 -13.63 -14.59
N ILE A 88 -8.05 -14.14 -14.96
CA ILE A 88 -7.31 -13.72 -16.16
C ILE A 88 -7.30 -14.83 -17.21
N ALA A 89 -7.24 -14.45 -18.48
CA ALA A 89 -7.05 -15.38 -19.59
C ALA A 89 -5.57 -15.72 -19.76
N LEU A 90 -5.14 -16.84 -19.17
CA LEU A 90 -3.79 -17.38 -19.38
C LEU A 90 -3.74 -18.21 -20.68
N PRO A 91 -2.60 -18.21 -21.39
CA PRO A 91 -2.39 -19.09 -22.53
C PRO A 91 -2.43 -20.56 -22.10
N PRO A 92 -2.87 -21.47 -22.99
CA PRO A 92 -2.96 -22.91 -22.74
C PRO A 92 -1.58 -23.57 -22.55
#